data_AF-X1F3I2-F1
#
_entry.id   AF-X1F3I2-F1
#
_cell.length_a   1.000
_cell.length_b   1.000
_cell.length_c   1.000
_cell.angle_alpha   90.00
_cell.angle_beta   90.00
_cell.angle_gamma   90.00
#
_symmetry.space_group_name_H-M   'P 1'
#
loop_
_entity.id
_entity.type
_entity.pdbx_description
1 polymer ?
#
loop_
_entity_poly.entity_id
_entity_poly.type
_entity_poly.pdbx_seq_one_letter_code
_entity_poly.pdbx_strand_id
1 'polypeptide(L)'
;NEEEIDETIEEGIKIEFLTLPIEAYAENGKLTKIKCTRMALSDFDKSGRRRPVPVEGSDFEMEIDTLIPAIGQQPDLAFLNGNTKLNISKWKTLEVDPETMATNVQGIFAGGDVVSGPANVLEAMQAGKIAAESIHKYLRGESFVREYKPTKPRLEVSPVELTPEEATELERPKIPSLPLEKRIGTFKEVELGFSKDIAIKEAKRCLRCDLESKGGKK
;
A
#
# COMPACT_ATOMS: atom_id res chain seq x y z
N ASN A 1 5.50 2.34 7.04
CA ASN A 1 6.37 1.17 6.85
C ASN A 1 7.64 1.34 7.68
N GLU A 2 7.50 1.49 9.00
CA GLU A 2 8.66 1.59 9.90
C GLU A 2 9.37 0.24 10.01
N GLU A 3 8.58 -0.83 10.20
CA GLU A 3 9.05 -2.23 10.25
C GLU A 3 9.92 -2.59 9.01
N GLU A 4 9.47 -2.27 7.78
CA GLU A 4 10.27 -2.53 6.56
C GLU A 4 11.59 -1.74 6.50
N ILE A 5 11.61 -0.51 7.02
CA ILE A 5 12.82 0.32 7.05
C ILE A 5 13.81 -0.26 8.05
N ASP A 6 13.34 -0.66 9.23
CA ASP A 6 14.16 -1.29 10.26
C ASP A 6 14.78 -2.59 9.73
N GLU A 7 14.00 -3.45 9.09
CA GLU A 7 14.50 -4.69 8.48
C GLU A 7 15.54 -4.42 7.38
N THR A 8 15.31 -3.41 6.54
CA THR A 8 16.27 -2.98 5.51
C THR A 8 17.61 -2.58 6.13
N ILE A 9 17.57 -1.87 7.25
CA ILE A 9 18.77 -1.46 8.00
C ILE A 9 19.44 -2.66 8.67
N GLU A 10 18.66 -3.58 9.28
CA GLU A 10 19.16 -4.81 9.89
C GLU A 10 19.86 -5.73 8.88
N GLU A 11 19.39 -5.76 7.63
CA GLU A 11 20.02 -6.47 6.52
C GLU A 11 21.28 -5.78 5.98
N GLY A 12 21.65 -4.62 6.52
CA GLY A 12 22.86 -3.88 6.18
C GLY A 12 22.75 -3.07 4.88
N ILE A 13 21.52 -2.84 4.39
CA ILE A 13 21.28 -2.02 3.21
C ILE A 13 21.49 -0.54 3.58
N LYS A 14 22.31 0.15 2.77
CA LYS A 14 22.58 1.57 2.96
C LYS A 14 21.47 2.42 2.37
N ILE A 15 20.88 3.31 3.17
CA ILE A 15 19.83 4.23 2.73
C ILE A 15 20.41 5.64 2.60
N GLU A 16 20.50 6.12 1.36
CA GLU A 16 20.89 7.51 1.05
C GLU A 16 19.65 8.40 1.00
N PHE A 17 19.24 8.94 2.15
CA PHE A 17 18.13 9.89 2.22
C PHE A 17 18.44 11.18 1.47
N LEU A 18 17.38 11.89 1.06
CA LEU A 18 17.47 13.21 0.41
C LEU A 18 18.50 13.24 -0.73
N THR A 19 18.46 12.21 -1.56
CA THR A 19 19.40 12.05 -2.68
C THR A 19 18.59 11.85 -3.94
N LEU A 20 18.81 12.71 -4.94
CA LEU A 20 18.12 12.65 -6.22
C LEU A 20 19.10 12.14 -7.29
N PRO A 21 18.84 10.99 -7.93
CA PRO A 21 19.58 10.58 -9.12
C PRO A 21 19.35 11.55 -10.27
N ILE A 22 20.43 11.99 -10.92
CA ILE A 22 20.41 12.94 -12.03
C ILE A 22 20.74 12.25 -13.35
N GLU A 23 21.78 11.42 -13.36
CA GLU A 23 22.29 10.81 -14.58
C GLU A 23 22.98 9.49 -14.28
N ALA A 24 22.81 8.49 -15.16
CA ALA A 24 23.45 7.19 -15.05
C ALA A 24 24.45 7.04 -16.21
N TYR A 25 25.68 6.63 -15.91
CA TYR A 25 26.76 6.50 -16.89
C TYR A 25 27.03 5.04 -17.21
N ALA A 26 27.21 4.75 -18.50
CA ALA A 26 27.53 3.43 -18.98
C ALA A 26 28.70 3.45 -19.97
N GLU A 27 29.58 2.47 -19.86
CA GLU A 27 30.71 2.24 -20.75
C GLU A 27 30.61 0.83 -21.35
N ASN A 28 30.75 0.71 -22.68
CA ASN A 28 30.66 -0.57 -23.39
C ASN A 28 29.37 -1.36 -23.07
N GLY A 29 28.25 -0.65 -22.87
CA GLY A 29 26.95 -1.25 -22.54
C GLY A 29 26.81 -1.73 -21.09
N LYS A 30 27.77 -1.42 -20.20
CA LYS A 30 27.69 -1.72 -18.77
C LYS A 30 27.60 -0.43 -17.96
N LEU A 31 26.71 -0.42 -16.98
CA LEU A 31 26.61 0.67 -16.02
C LEU A 31 27.88 0.72 -15.15
N THR A 32 28.39 1.92 -14.90
CA THR A 32 29.61 2.12 -14.11
C THR A 32 29.38 3.05 -12.94
N LYS A 33 28.54 4.08 -13.12
CA LYS A 33 28.32 5.14 -12.13
C LYS A 33 26.93 5.75 -12.23
N ILE A 34 26.52 6.40 -11.15
CA ILE A 34 25.37 7.29 -11.13
C ILE A 34 25.75 8.61 -10.48
N LYS A 35 25.35 9.71 -11.11
CA LYS A 35 25.44 11.06 -10.58
C LYS A 35 24.17 11.38 -9.80
N CYS A 36 24.33 11.91 -8.61
CA CYS A 36 23.25 12.31 -7.72
C CYS A 36 23.48 13.73 -7.20
N THR A 37 22.42 14.37 -6.73
CA THR A 37 22.43 15.67 -6.06
C THR A 37 21.84 15.52 -4.66
N ARG A 38 22.40 16.20 -3.65
CA ARG A 38 21.79 16.24 -2.31
C ARG A 38 20.60 17.18 -2.30
N MET A 39 19.58 16.78 -1.55
CA MET A 39 18.34 17.53 -1.37
C MET A 39 18.25 18.03 0.07
N ALA A 40 17.55 19.13 0.28
CA ALA A 40 17.13 19.60 1.59
C ALA A 40 15.60 19.73 1.62
N LEU A 41 15.00 19.62 2.80
CA LEU A 41 13.57 19.84 2.95
C LEU A 41 13.28 21.35 3.02
N SER A 42 12.41 21.84 2.14
CA SER A 42 11.88 23.21 2.18
C SER A 42 11.07 23.48 3.45
N ASP A 43 10.59 24.71 3.60
CA ASP A 43 9.53 25.02 4.56
C ASP A 43 8.24 24.25 4.25
N PHE A 44 7.36 24.21 5.24
CA PHE A 44 6.01 23.66 5.09
C PHE A 44 5.23 24.47 4.06
N ASP A 45 4.66 23.78 3.07
CA ASP A 45 3.69 24.38 2.17
C ASP A 45 2.28 24.45 2.83
N LYS A 46 1.31 25.05 2.12
CA LYS A 46 -0.07 25.19 2.60
C LYS A 46 -0.78 23.84 2.88
N SER A 47 -0.25 22.73 2.38
CA SER A 47 -0.77 21.38 2.65
C SER A 47 -0.15 20.73 3.90
N GLY A 48 0.80 21.41 4.55
CA GLY A 48 1.56 20.87 5.68
C GLY A 48 2.68 19.93 5.25
N ARG A 49 3.08 19.93 3.97
CA ARG A 49 4.15 19.08 3.44
C ARG A 49 5.40 19.90 3.17
N ARG A 50 6.57 19.33 3.48
CA ARG A 50 7.89 19.86 3.06
C ARG A 50 8.27 19.22 1.73
N ARG A 51 8.75 20.03 0.78
CA ARG A 51 9.21 19.53 -0.53
C ARG A 51 10.73 19.41 -0.55
N PRO A 52 11.30 18.38 -1.17
CA PRO A 52 12.73 18.33 -1.38
C PRO A 52 13.14 19.41 -2.41
N VAL A 53 14.19 20.17 -2.09
CA VAL A 53 14.82 21.15 -2.98
C VAL A 53 16.31 20.83 -3.16
N PRO A 54 16.89 20.97 -4.35
CA PRO A 54 18.32 20.71 -4.57
C PRO A 54 19.19 21.61 -3.72
N VAL A 55 20.28 21.06 -3.17
CA VAL A 55 21.35 21.84 -2.55
C VAL A 55 22.38 22.17 -3.63
N GLU A 56 22.58 23.45 -3.92
CA GLU A 56 23.54 23.88 -4.95
C GLU A 56 24.96 23.41 -4.65
N GLY A 57 25.68 22.94 -5.69
CA GLY A 57 27.06 22.47 -5.56
C GLY A 57 27.24 21.16 -4.81
N SER A 58 26.16 20.42 -4.54
CA SER A 58 26.18 19.16 -3.77
C SER A 58 26.18 17.90 -4.63
N ASP A 59 26.44 18.05 -5.93
CA ASP A 59 26.51 16.94 -6.88
C ASP A 59 27.65 15.98 -6.51
N PHE A 60 27.39 14.68 -6.59
CA PHE A 60 28.37 13.64 -6.34
C PHE A 60 28.11 12.42 -7.22
N GLU A 61 29.13 11.58 -7.38
CA GLU A 61 29.05 10.31 -8.11
C GLU A 61 29.18 9.13 -7.14
N MET A 62 28.49 8.04 -7.42
CA MET A 62 28.75 6.74 -6.80
C MET A 62 28.95 5.69 -7.90
N GLU A 63 29.82 4.72 -7.63
CA GLU A 63 30.03 3.57 -8.50
C GLU A 63 28.88 2.57 -8.31
N ILE A 64 28.27 2.15 -9.42
CA ILE A 64 27.23 1.12 -9.45
C ILE A 64 27.36 0.28 -10.71
N ASP A 65 27.06 -1.01 -10.61
CA ASP A 65 26.99 -1.93 -11.75
C ASP A 65 25.54 -2.22 -12.19
N THR A 66 24.57 -1.96 -11.30
CA THR A 66 23.17 -2.30 -11.46
C THR A 66 22.31 -1.16 -10.95
N LEU A 67 21.28 -0.81 -11.72
CA LEU A 67 20.26 0.17 -11.34
C LEU A 67 18.88 -0.47 -11.46
N ILE A 68 18.12 -0.44 -10.37
CA ILE A 68 16.74 -0.93 -10.31
C ILE A 68 15.82 0.26 -10.03
N PRO A 69 15.16 0.83 -11.05
CA PRO A 69 14.23 1.94 -10.85
C PRO A 69 12.98 1.49 -10.10
N ALA A 70 12.77 2.01 -8.89
CA ALA A 70 11.59 1.75 -8.06
C ALA A 70 10.80 3.05 -7.76
N ILE A 71 10.61 3.89 -8.79
CA ILE A 71 10.01 5.24 -8.67
C ILE A 71 8.47 5.24 -8.76
N GLY A 72 7.85 4.07 -8.63
CA GLY A 72 6.43 3.87 -8.84
C GLY A 72 6.06 3.47 -10.27
N GLN A 73 4.76 3.30 -10.48
CA GLN A 73 4.19 2.79 -11.72
C GLN A 73 2.89 3.53 -12.06
N GLN A 74 2.49 3.48 -13.33
CA GLN A 74 1.23 4.04 -13.82
C GLN A 74 0.54 3.01 -14.73
N PRO A 75 -0.80 2.98 -14.79
CA PRO A 75 -1.49 2.11 -15.73
C PRO A 75 -1.10 2.38 -17.18
N ASP A 76 -0.85 1.32 -17.95
CA ASP A 76 -0.71 1.42 -19.39
C ASP A 76 -2.08 1.34 -20.05
N LEU A 77 -2.55 2.49 -20.54
CA LEU A 77 -3.83 2.62 -21.24
C LEU A 77 -3.68 2.72 -22.76
N ALA A 78 -2.48 2.45 -23.32
CA ALA A 78 -2.23 2.58 -24.75
C ALA A 78 -3.19 1.73 -25.61
N PHE A 79 -3.62 0.58 -25.10
CA PHE A 79 -4.56 -0.32 -25.78
C PHE A 79 -5.95 0.29 -26.03
N LEU A 80 -6.34 1.32 -25.28
CA LEU A 80 -7.64 1.96 -25.43
C LEU A 80 -7.70 2.83 -26.70
N ASN A 81 -6.54 3.22 -27.27
CA ASN A 81 -6.39 4.10 -28.43
C ASN A 81 -7.13 5.45 -28.28
N GLY A 82 -6.80 6.44 -29.11
CA GLY A 82 -7.42 7.78 -29.05
C GLY A 82 -8.93 7.84 -29.35
N ASN A 83 -9.56 6.71 -29.68
CA ASN A 83 -11.00 6.58 -29.97
C ASN A 83 -11.80 5.92 -28.84
N THR A 84 -11.21 5.75 -27.65
CA THR A 84 -11.97 5.24 -26.51
C THR A 84 -13.06 6.23 -26.10
N LYS A 85 -14.24 5.71 -25.76
CA LYS A 85 -15.30 6.48 -25.13
C LYS A 85 -15.10 6.60 -23.62
N LEU A 86 -14.13 5.88 -23.05
CA LEU A 86 -13.88 5.90 -21.61
C LEU A 86 -13.21 7.19 -21.20
N ASN A 87 -13.70 7.79 -20.11
CA ASN A 87 -13.07 8.93 -19.50
C ASN A 87 -11.77 8.51 -18.80
N ILE A 88 -10.71 9.29 -19.01
CA ILE A 88 -9.40 9.11 -18.40
C ILE A 88 -9.13 10.35 -17.54
N SER A 89 -8.78 10.14 -16.28
CA SER A 89 -8.50 11.21 -15.33
C SER A 89 -7.19 11.92 -15.68
N LYS A 90 -6.97 13.10 -15.07
CA LYS A 90 -5.68 13.82 -15.15
C LYS A 90 -4.48 13.00 -14.66
N TRP A 91 -4.72 11.93 -13.89
CA TRP A 91 -3.72 11.02 -13.36
C TRP A 91 -3.46 9.80 -14.26
N LYS A 92 -4.02 9.78 -15.48
CA LYS A 92 -3.93 8.67 -16.44
C LYS A 92 -4.52 7.35 -15.91
N THR A 93 -5.56 7.45 -15.09
CA THR A 93 -6.35 6.32 -14.61
C THR A 93 -7.76 6.39 -15.22
N LEU A 94 -8.51 5.27 -15.20
CA LEU A 94 -9.90 5.27 -15.61
C LEU A 94 -10.79 5.98 -14.59
N GLU A 95 -11.69 6.83 -15.08
CA GLU A 95 -12.71 7.45 -14.24
C GLU A 95 -13.90 6.50 -14.03
N VAL A 96 -14.29 6.34 -12.77
CA VAL A 96 -15.46 5.55 -12.36
C VAL A 96 -16.26 6.29 -11.31
N ASP A 97 -17.51 5.90 -11.17
CA ASP A 97 -18.31 6.19 -9.98
C ASP A 97 -17.73 5.39 -8.78
N PRO A 98 -17.35 6.05 -7.67
CA PRO A 98 -16.67 5.41 -6.55
C PRO A 98 -17.57 4.48 -5.72
N GLU A 99 -18.88 4.56 -5.86
CA GLU A 99 -19.84 3.73 -5.13
C GLU A 99 -20.16 2.43 -5.87
N THR A 100 -20.03 2.44 -7.19
CA THR A 100 -20.48 1.35 -8.08
C THR A 100 -19.38 0.78 -8.97
N MET A 101 -18.24 1.47 -9.08
CA MET A 101 -17.15 1.16 -10.01
C MET A 101 -17.55 1.23 -11.50
N ALA A 102 -18.71 1.83 -11.80
CA ALA A 102 -19.18 2.01 -13.17
C ALA A 102 -18.41 3.12 -13.88
N THR A 103 -18.01 2.88 -15.13
CA THR A 103 -17.41 3.92 -15.98
C THR A 103 -18.49 4.80 -16.61
N ASN A 104 -18.09 5.81 -17.38
CA ASN A 104 -19.02 6.61 -18.19
C ASN A 104 -19.63 5.82 -19.37
N VAL A 105 -19.13 4.62 -19.69
CA VAL A 105 -19.68 3.76 -20.75
C VAL A 105 -20.55 2.67 -20.13
N GLN A 106 -21.82 2.62 -20.56
CA GLN A 106 -22.79 1.67 -20.04
C GLN A 106 -22.31 0.22 -20.19
N GLY A 107 -22.39 -0.54 -19.09
CA GLY A 107 -21.99 -1.95 -19.03
C GLY A 107 -20.48 -2.17 -18.85
N ILE A 108 -19.66 -1.12 -18.75
CA ILE A 108 -18.23 -1.23 -18.46
C ILE A 108 -17.96 -0.74 -17.03
N PHE A 109 -17.27 -1.57 -16.26
CA PHE A 109 -16.86 -1.32 -14.88
C PHE A 109 -15.33 -1.48 -14.78
N ALA A 110 -14.70 -0.78 -13.84
CA ALA A 110 -13.26 -0.87 -13.60
C ALA A 110 -12.94 -0.72 -12.11
N GLY A 111 -11.90 -1.39 -11.64
CA GLY A 111 -11.48 -1.32 -10.23
C GLY A 111 -10.02 -1.69 -10.05
N GLY A 112 -9.47 -1.42 -8.86
CA GLY A 112 -8.05 -1.58 -8.56
C GLY A 112 -7.19 -0.46 -9.15
N ASP A 113 -5.89 -0.72 -9.29
CA ASP A 113 -4.87 0.29 -9.62
C ASP A 113 -5.12 1.03 -10.95
N VAL A 114 -5.85 0.42 -11.89
CA VAL A 114 -6.24 1.09 -13.15
C VAL A 114 -7.16 2.30 -12.92
N VAL A 115 -7.80 2.37 -11.75
CA VAL A 115 -8.68 3.46 -11.31
C VAL A 115 -8.00 4.35 -10.26
N SER A 116 -7.50 3.75 -9.17
CA SER A 116 -6.94 4.47 -8.03
C SER A 116 -5.51 4.94 -8.23
N GLY A 117 -4.78 4.35 -9.17
CA GLY A 117 -3.32 4.31 -9.14
C GLY A 117 -2.80 3.31 -8.09
N PRO A 118 -1.48 3.21 -7.90
CA PRO A 118 -0.87 2.26 -6.97
C PRO A 118 -1.47 2.37 -5.56
N ALA A 119 -2.14 1.30 -5.15
CA ALA A 119 -2.84 1.20 -3.88
C ALA A 119 -2.45 -0.09 -3.14
N ASN A 120 -3.02 -0.31 -1.95
CA ASN A 120 -2.87 -1.58 -1.27
C ASN A 120 -3.82 -2.65 -1.85
N VAL A 121 -3.49 -3.92 -1.60
CA VAL A 121 -4.29 -5.07 -2.09
C VAL A 121 -5.73 -5.03 -1.56
N LEU A 122 -5.96 -4.50 -0.36
CA LEU A 122 -7.30 -4.42 0.24
C LEU A 122 -8.22 -3.49 -0.55
N GLU A 123 -7.72 -2.35 -1.00
CA GLU A 123 -8.47 -1.41 -1.85
C GLU A 123 -8.81 -2.04 -3.21
N ALA A 124 -7.86 -2.74 -3.83
CA ALA A 124 -8.11 -3.45 -5.08
C ALA A 124 -9.18 -4.55 -4.91
N MET A 125 -9.09 -5.33 -3.82
CA MET A 125 -10.10 -6.35 -3.50
C MET A 125 -11.47 -5.73 -3.22
N GLN A 126 -11.51 -4.59 -2.53
CA GLN A 126 -12.74 -3.86 -2.26
C GLN A 126 -13.39 -3.36 -3.56
N ALA A 127 -12.61 -2.73 -4.46
CA ALA A 127 -13.09 -2.30 -5.76
C ALA A 127 -13.64 -3.47 -6.58
N GLY A 128 -12.95 -4.61 -6.58
CA GLY A 128 -13.42 -5.83 -7.22
C GLY A 128 -14.77 -6.33 -6.69
N LYS A 129 -14.97 -6.31 -5.37
CA LYS A 129 -16.26 -6.68 -4.75
C LYS A 129 -17.39 -5.75 -5.15
N ILE A 130 -17.16 -4.44 -5.09
CA ILE A 130 -18.16 -3.43 -5.48
C ILE A 130 -18.53 -3.56 -6.96
N ALA A 131 -17.52 -3.73 -7.83
CA ALA A 131 -17.73 -3.93 -9.26
C ALA A 131 -18.54 -5.20 -9.54
N ALA A 132 -18.22 -6.31 -8.87
CA ALA A 132 -18.94 -7.57 -9.05
C ALA A 132 -20.43 -7.47 -8.65
N GLU A 133 -20.73 -6.84 -7.51
CA GLU A 133 -22.11 -6.59 -7.08
C GLU A 133 -22.87 -5.69 -8.06
N SER A 134 -22.19 -4.66 -8.58
CA SER A 134 -22.79 -3.72 -9.51
C SER A 134 -23.05 -4.35 -10.88
N ILE A 135 -22.10 -5.14 -11.40
CA ILE A 135 -22.26 -5.95 -12.61
C ILE A 135 -23.43 -6.93 -12.45
N HIS A 136 -23.54 -7.61 -11.30
CA HIS A 136 -24.61 -8.57 -11.04
C HIS A 136 -26.00 -7.91 -11.16
N LYS A 137 -26.18 -6.76 -10.50
CA LYS A 137 -27.44 -6.00 -10.54
C LYS A 137 -27.70 -5.44 -11.94
N TYR A 138 -26.68 -4.89 -12.60
CA TYR A 138 -26.77 -4.38 -13.98
C TYR A 138 -27.28 -5.46 -14.96
N LEU A 139 -26.72 -6.68 -14.91
CA LEU A 139 -27.12 -7.78 -15.78
C LEU A 139 -28.56 -8.26 -15.52
N ARG A 140 -29.11 -7.98 -14.33
CA ARG A 140 -30.50 -8.31 -13.95
C ARG A 140 -31.49 -7.18 -14.28
N GLY A 141 -31.01 -6.06 -14.81
CA GLY A 141 -31.82 -4.85 -15.00
C GLY A 141 -32.22 -4.18 -13.69
N GLU A 142 -31.51 -4.48 -12.60
CA GLU A 142 -31.73 -3.88 -11.27
C GLU A 142 -30.86 -2.62 -11.12
N SER A 143 -31.32 -1.68 -10.29
CA SER A 143 -30.51 -0.52 -9.91
C SER A 143 -29.33 -0.96 -9.04
N PHE A 144 -28.12 -0.53 -9.40
CA PHE A 144 -26.87 -0.91 -8.74
C PHE A 144 -26.31 0.16 -7.81
N VAL A 145 -27.16 1.03 -7.28
CA VAL A 145 -26.77 1.97 -6.21
C VAL A 145 -26.32 1.17 -4.97
N ARG A 146 -25.23 1.62 -4.35
CA ARG A 146 -24.70 1.00 -3.13
C ARG A 146 -25.62 1.32 -1.95
N GLU A 147 -26.00 0.28 -1.21
CA GLU A 147 -26.76 0.42 0.03
C GLU A 147 -25.86 0.17 1.23
N TYR A 148 -25.78 1.16 2.13
CA TYR A 148 -25.05 1.05 3.37
C TYR A 148 -25.90 0.32 4.42
N LYS A 149 -25.72 -1.00 4.50
CA LYS A 149 -26.35 -1.83 5.54
C LYS A 149 -25.32 -2.25 6.57
N PRO A 150 -25.52 -1.93 7.86
CA PRO A 150 -24.65 -2.41 8.93
C PRO A 150 -24.64 -3.94 8.93
N THR A 151 -23.47 -4.53 8.70
CA THR A 151 -23.29 -5.98 8.85
C THR A 151 -23.11 -6.30 10.32
N LYS A 152 -23.97 -7.18 10.86
CA LYS A 152 -23.75 -7.76 12.18
C LYS A 152 -22.68 -8.85 12.08
N PRO A 153 -21.82 -9.02 13.10
CA PRO A 153 -20.92 -10.18 13.18
C PRO A 153 -21.74 -11.46 13.00
N ARG A 154 -21.23 -12.40 12.18
CA ARG A 154 -21.87 -13.71 12.02
C ARG A 154 -21.77 -14.57 13.28
N LEU A 155 -20.77 -14.29 14.11
CA LEU A 155 -20.49 -14.98 15.35
C LEU A 155 -20.30 -13.95 16.46
N GLU A 156 -20.97 -14.18 17.58
CA GLU A 156 -20.74 -13.45 18.81
C GLU A 156 -19.61 -14.14 19.57
N VAL A 157 -18.53 -13.40 19.82
CA VAL A 157 -17.37 -13.89 20.57
C VAL A 157 -17.42 -13.24 21.95
N SER A 158 -17.36 -14.04 23.01
CA SER A 158 -17.28 -13.50 24.38
C SER A 158 -15.99 -12.71 24.58
N PRO A 159 -16.00 -11.61 25.35
CA PRO A 159 -14.79 -10.90 25.72
C PRO A 159 -13.80 -11.86 26.40
N VAL A 160 -12.51 -11.66 26.13
CA VAL A 160 -11.47 -12.31 26.91
C VAL A 160 -11.43 -11.62 28.27
N GLU A 161 -11.64 -12.39 29.33
CA GLU A 161 -11.39 -11.92 30.69
C GLU A 161 -9.89 -11.98 30.95
N LEU A 162 -9.32 -10.83 31.33
CA LEU A 162 -7.92 -10.67 31.69
C LEU A 162 -7.84 -10.19 33.12
N THR A 163 -6.88 -10.69 33.90
CA THR A 163 -6.56 -10.09 35.19
C THR A 163 -5.89 -8.72 34.99
N PRO A 164 -5.90 -7.82 35.98
CA PRO A 164 -5.19 -6.53 35.90
C PRO A 164 -3.70 -6.70 35.57
N GLU A 165 -3.07 -7.75 36.10
CA GLU A 165 -1.66 -8.08 35.82
C GLU A 165 -1.49 -8.49 34.35
N GLU A 166 -2.32 -9.43 33.87
CA GLU A 166 -2.29 -9.85 32.46
C GLU A 166 -2.52 -8.65 31.52
N ALA A 167 -3.48 -7.79 31.81
CA ALA A 167 -3.76 -6.61 31.00
C ALA A 167 -2.59 -5.61 30.95
N THR A 168 -1.80 -5.52 32.02
CA THR A 168 -0.63 -4.63 32.09
C THR A 168 0.60 -5.22 31.38
N GLU A 169 0.75 -6.54 31.42
CA GLU A 169 1.88 -7.26 30.79
C GLU A 169 1.66 -7.59 29.30
N LEU A 170 0.48 -7.30 28.75
CA LEU A 170 0.12 -7.60 27.37
C LEU A 170 0.81 -6.65 26.36
N GLU A 171 2.02 -7.03 25.97
CA GLU A 171 2.76 -6.37 24.89
C GLU A 171 2.43 -6.97 23.51
N ARG A 172 2.58 -6.16 22.45
CA ARG A 172 2.47 -6.63 21.06
C ARG A 172 3.60 -7.63 20.81
N PRO A 173 3.31 -8.92 20.54
CA PRO A 173 4.35 -9.88 20.21
C PRO A 173 4.97 -9.52 18.85
N LYS A 174 6.28 -9.66 18.74
CA LYS A 174 6.99 -9.54 17.46
C LYS A 174 6.74 -10.78 16.61
N ILE A 175 6.57 -10.58 15.31
CA ILE A 175 6.44 -11.68 14.35
C ILE A 175 7.78 -12.45 14.31
N PRO A 176 7.80 -13.77 14.57
CA PRO A 176 8.99 -14.57 14.37
C PRO A 176 9.44 -14.47 12.92
N SER A 177 10.72 -14.12 12.71
CA SER A 177 11.29 -13.98 11.39
C SER A 177 12.50 -14.89 11.21
N LEU A 178 12.87 -15.17 9.95
CA LEU A 178 14.08 -15.93 9.65
C LEU A 178 15.32 -15.20 10.21
N PRO A 179 16.33 -15.94 10.72
CA PRO A 179 17.62 -15.36 11.06
C PRO A 179 18.25 -14.65 9.84
N LEU A 180 18.93 -13.52 10.06
CA LEU A 180 19.49 -12.67 9.00
C LEU A 180 20.37 -13.47 8.02
N GLU A 181 21.18 -14.41 8.51
CA GLU A 181 22.08 -15.21 7.70
C GLU A 181 21.35 -16.13 6.70
N LYS A 182 20.05 -16.36 6.91
CA LYS A 182 19.19 -17.19 6.07
C LYS A 182 18.28 -16.38 5.15
N ARG A 183 18.28 -15.04 5.24
CA ARG A 183 17.44 -14.17 4.40
C ARG A 183 18.07 -13.87 3.03
N ILE A 184 19.39 -13.93 2.93
CA ILE A 184 20.13 -13.55 1.73
C ILE A 184 20.06 -14.67 0.67
N GLY A 185 19.77 -14.28 -0.59
CA GLY A 185 19.85 -15.18 -1.75
C GLY A 185 18.77 -16.26 -1.79
N THR A 186 17.63 -16.04 -1.12
CA THR A 186 16.52 -16.98 -1.07
C THR A 186 15.18 -16.31 -1.34
N PHE A 187 14.19 -17.09 -1.78
CA PHE A 187 12.79 -16.69 -1.92
C PHE A 187 11.93 -17.29 -0.81
N LYS A 188 12.55 -17.70 0.31
CA LYS A 188 11.82 -18.19 1.48
C LYS A 188 11.11 -17.03 2.17
N GLU A 189 9.95 -17.32 2.71
CA GLU A 189 9.18 -16.39 3.52
C GLU A 189 10.00 -15.98 4.77
N VAL A 190 10.19 -14.67 4.95
CA VAL A 190 10.97 -14.12 6.07
C VAL A 190 10.13 -14.07 7.34
N GLU A 191 8.90 -13.58 7.23
CA GLU A 191 7.92 -13.59 8.32
C GLU A 191 7.31 -14.99 8.47
N LEU A 192 7.62 -15.70 9.54
CA LEU A 192 7.18 -17.09 9.74
C LEU A 192 5.77 -17.19 10.34
N GLY A 193 5.12 -16.05 10.57
CA GLY A 193 3.85 -15.94 11.24
C GLY A 193 3.89 -16.33 12.72
N PHE A 194 2.76 -16.18 13.39
CA PHE A 194 2.63 -16.55 14.80
C PHE A 194 2.40 -18.04 14.99
N SER A 195 3.10 -18.61 15.99
CA SER A 195 2.69 -19.89 16.55
C SER A 195 1.31 -19.75 17.21
N LYS A 196 0.61 -20.87 17.42
CA LYS A 196 -0.71 -20.88 18.07
C LYS A 196 -0.73 -20.08 19.38
N ASP A 197 0.28 -20.26 20.23
CA ASP A 197 0.34 -19.61 21.54
C ASP A 197 0.56 -18.10 21.42
N ILE A 198 1.41 -17.66 20.48
CA ILE A 198 1.64 -16.24 20.21
C ILE A 198 0.38 -15.61 19.61
N ALA A 199 -0.28 -16.30 18.68
CA ALA A 199 -1.52 -15.84 18.07
C ALA A 199 -2.63 -15.67 19.11
N ILE A 200 -2.74 -16.58 20.08
CA ILE A 200 -3.68 -16.44 21.21
C ILE A 200 -3.32 -15.21 22.04
N LYS A 201 -2.04 -15.00 22.39
CA LYS A 201 -1.60 -13.82 23.13
C LYS A 201 -1.93 -12.51 22.39
N GLU A 202 -1.71 -12.46 21.08
CA GLU A 202 -2.08 -11.29 20.27
C GLU A 202 -3.60 -11.09 20.24
N ALA A 203 -4.38 -12.16 20.08
CA ALA A 203 -5.84 -12.07 20.07
C ALA A 203 -6.40 -11.56 21.41
N LYS A 204 -5.77 -11.89 22.54
CA LYS A 204 -6.12 -11.37 23.87
C LYS A 204 -5.96 -9.85 23.99
N ARG A 205 -5.15 -9.20 23.14
CA ARG A 205 -5.01 -7.72 23.10
C ARG A 205 -6.17 -7.01 22.40
N CYS A 206 -7.14 -7.74 21.84
CA CYS A 206 -8.26 -7.14 21.14
C CYS A 206 -9.10 -6.23 22.06
N LEU A 207 -9.18 -4.94 21.72
CA LEU A 207 -9.94 -3.94 22.47
C LEU A 207 -11.46 -4.03 22.29
N ARG A 208 -11.97 -5.02 21.54
CA ARG A 208 -13.41 -5.25 21.31
C ARG A 208 -14.19 -4.00 20.88
N CYS A 209 -13.65 -3.26 19.91
CA CYS A 209 -14.32 -2.08 19.32
C CYS A 209 -15.74 -2.39 18.76
N ASP A 210 -16.06 -3.67 18.52
CA ASP A 210 -17.39 -4.13 18.14
C ASP A 210 -18.46 -3.99 19.25
N LEU A 211 -18.04 -3.91 20.52
CA LEU A 211 -18.88 -3.78 21.71
C LEU A 211 -19.16 -2.32 22.10
N GLU A 212 -18.39 -1.35 21.60
CA GLU A 212 -18.67 0.07 21.83
C GLU A 212 -19.99 0.46 21.15
N SER A 213 -21.04 0.56 21.98
CA SER A 213 -22.41 0.86 21.53
C SER A 213 -22.97 2.16 22.12
N LYS A 214 -22.17 2.95 22.85
CA LYS A 214 -22.58 4.29 23.31
C LYS A 214 -22.50 5.29 22.16
N GLY A 215 -23.64 5.46 21.50
CA GLY A 215 -23.80 6.41 20.39
C GLY A 215 -24.45 5.81 19.16
N GLY A 216 -24.54 4.48 19.09
CA GLY A 216 -25.62 3.75 18.39
C GLY A 216 -26.05 4.28 17.02
N LYS A 217 -25.16 4.82 16.19
CA LYS A 217 -25.30 4.70 14.75
C LYS A 217 -24.45 3.51 14.32
N LYS A 218 -25.02 2.32 14.51
CA LYS A 218 -24.95 1.30 13.47
C LYS A 218 -26.12 1.59 12.54
#